data_AF-A0A8H7CP60-F1
#
_entry.id   AF-A0A8H7CP60-F1
#
_cell.length_a   1.000
_cell.length_b   1.000
_cell.length_c   1.000
_cell.angle_alpha   90.00
_cell.angle_beta   90.00
_cell.angle_gamma   90.00
#
_symmetry.space_group_name_H-M   'P 1'
#
loop_
_entity.id
_entity.type
_entity.pdbx_description
1 polymer ?
#
loop_
_entity_poly.entity_id
_entity_poly.type
_entity_poly.pdbx_seq_one_letter_code
_entity_poly.pdbx_strand_id
1 'polypeptide(L)'
;MAPLVPRLELPNELLFKILAQVLAHSVHMVIVSSGDIEWHLHAHHTLSAVCFSFREIMKGISSKAFQFAATEASPNLAHHVQRQLQSLRSLGAAIRDPAVPGSFSIESLDSSAPQLVQGYSLYIAIVYLRTQASRSTPEIYQSTSATIFGAVITLSKVLYSRIVPREVAVMLKHATEDEAELSHIGVLVVKHCGLLSGFADALAVEHDPQDEVASLRRDINKIKTEQMISIIDSADVEFLSLFRRNEPLPCCTAIWISQLPDVYSTLERVYGIFTKQPSLISEGAITRLRSLVERWAPTPPPAEAPNTDDDDSQLAP
;
A
#
# COMPACT_ATOMS: atom_id res chain seq x y z
N MET A 1 21.96 33.19 43.71
CA MET A 1 21.79 33.21 42.23
C MET A 1 22.06 31.81 41.73
N ALA A 2 21.05 31.14 41.18
CA ALA A 2 21.25 29.83 40.55
C ALA A 2 22.08 30.02 39.27
N PRO A 3 23.08 29.17 38.99
CA PRO A 3 23.81 29.26 37.73
C PRO A 3 22.83 29.03 36.57
N LEU A 4 22.82 29.98 35.63
CA LEU A 4 22.12 29.84 34.36
C LEU A 4 22.68 28.61 33.66
N VAL A 5 21.94 27.50 33.71
CA VAL A 5 22.20 26.34 32.85
C VAL A 5 22.17 26.87 31.41
N PRO A 6 23.23 26.69 30.61
CA PRO A 6 23.21 27.10 29.21
C PRO A 6 21.99 26.47 28.56
N ARG A 7 21.10 27.28 27.97
CA ARG A 7 20.02 26.74 27.15
C ARG A 7 20.69 25.94 26.03
N LEU A 8 20.54 24.63 26.06
CA LEU A 8 20.92 23.75 24.97
C LEU A 8 20.03 24.12 23.78
N GLU A 9 20.55 24.95 22.89
CA GLU A 9 19.88 25.32 21.66
C GLU A 9 20.10 24.22 20.63
N LEU A 10 19.02 23.74 20.01
CA LEU A 10 19.09 22.77 18.94
C LEU A 10 19.73 23.43 17.71
N PRO A 11 20.83 22.86 17.14
CA PRO A 11 21.41 23.36 15.89
C PRO A 11 20.37 23.47 14.77
N ASN A 12 20.46 24.53 13.97
CA ASN A 12 19.49 24.80 12.90
C ASN A 12 19.42 23.66 11.87
N GLU A 13 20.51 22.93 11.65
CA GLU A 13 20.56 21.78 10.75
C GLU A 13 19.72 20.61 11.26
N LEU A 14 19.71 20.38 12.58
CA LEU A 14 18.87 19.36 13.21
C LEU A 14 17.41 19.80 13.20
N LEU A 15 17.14 21.06 13.52
CA LEU A 15 15.80 21.61 13.44
C LEU A 15 15.23 21.52 12.02
N PHE A 16 16.03 21.83 11.01
CA PHE A 16 15.67 21.67 9.60
C PHE A 16 15.25 20.23 9.27
N LYS A 17 16.05 19.24 9.67
CA LYS A 17 15.74 17.82 9.41
C LYS A 17 14.43 17.39 10.07
N ILE A 18 14.22 17.79 11.33
CA ILE A 18 12.98 17.48 12.06
C ILE A 18 11.78 18.09 11.34
N LEU A 19 11.84 19.39 11.01
CA LEU A 19 10.74 20.08 10.35
C LEU A 19 10.44 19.52 8.95
N ALA A 20 11.48 19.16 8.19
CA ALA A 20 11.32 18.53 6.89
C ALA A 20 10.68 17.14 6.98
N GLN A 21 11.06 16.32 7.97
CA GLN A 21 10.45 15.01 8.20
C GLN A 21 8.99 15.12 8.67
N VAL A 22 8.68 16.07 9.56
CA VAL A 22 7.31 16.34 10.00
C VAL A 22 6.45 16.75 8.80
N LEU A 23 6.96 17.62 7.92
CA LEU A 23 6.25 18.00 6.71
C LEU A 23 6.08 16.80 5.75
N ALA A 24 7.12 15.99 5.54
CA ALA A 24 7.06 14.79 4.71
C ALA A 24 5.97 13.83 5.19
N HIS A 25 5.95 13.57 6.50
CA HIS A 25 4.97 12.72 7.15
C HIS A 25 3.56 13.30 7.01
N SER A 26 3.37 14.60 7.21
CA SER A 26 2.05 15.23 7.03
C SER A 26 1.56 15.18 5.58
N VAL A 27 2.43 15.40 4.59
CA VAL A 27 2.07 15.24 3.18
C VAL A 27 1.61 13.81 2.89
N HIS A 28 2.34 12.82 3.42
CA HIS A 28 1.97 11.42 3.29
C HIS A 28 0.61 11.13 3.96
N MET A 29 0.42 11.59 5.19
CA MET A 29 -0.77 11.33 5.99
C MET A 29 -2.06 11.92 5.40
N VAL A 30 -2.01 13.10 4.76
CA VAL A 30 -3.20 13.63 4.08
C VAL A 30 -3.63 12.74 2.91
N ILE A 31 -2.70 12.03 2.28
CA ILE A 31 -2.98 11.11 1.18
C ILE A 31 -3.48 9.76 1.69
N VAL A 32 -2.91 9.22 2.77
CA VAL A 32 -3.19 7.83 3.17
C VAL A 32 -4.27 7.67 4.24
N SER A 33 -4.41 8.63 5.14
CA SER A 33 -5.24 8.45 6.33
C SER A 33 -6.74 8.48 6.00
N SER A 34 -7.52 7.56 6.55
CA SER A 34 -8.99 7.63 6.53
C SER A 34 -9.58 8.42 7.71
N GLY A 35 -8.79 8.66 8.76
CA GLY A 35 -9.23 9.32 9.99
C GLY A 35 -9.11 10.85 9.95
N ASP A 36 -9.10 11.45 11.14
CA ASP A 36 -8.85 12.88 11.30
C ASP A 36 -7.46 13.26 10.75
N ILE A 37 -7.44 14.25 9.87
CA ILE A 37 -6.24 14.78 9.20
C ILE A 37 -6.07 16.28 9.43
N GLU A 38 -6.86 16.90 10.30
CA GLU A 38 -6.88 18.35 10.48
C GLU A 38 -5.49 18.89 10.83
N TRP A 39 -4.77 18.20 11.73
CA TRP A 39 -3.39 18.55 12.06
C TRP A 39 -2.45 18.48 10.85
N HIS A 40 -2.55 17.43 10.04
CA HIS A 40 -1.67 17.25 8.88
C HIS A 40 -1.90 18.32 7.80
N LEU A 41 -3.15 18.75 7.59
CA LEU A 41 -3.49 19.84 6.68
C LEU A 41 -2.94 21.20 7.16
N HIS A 42 -2.86 21.41 8.47
CA HIS A 42 -2.39 22.66 9.08
C HIS A 42 -0.94 22.58 9.61
N ALA A 43 -0.21 21.50 9.34
CA ALA A 43 1.12 21.28 9.89
C ALA A 43 2.09 22.42 9.54
N HIS A 44 2.10 22.88 8.28
CA HIS A 44 2.94 24.00 7.86
C HIS A 44 2.64 25.29 8.62
N HIS A 45 1.35 25.64 8.71
CA HIS A 45 0.89 26.85 9.39
C HIS A 45 1.26 26.81 10.88
N THR A 46 0.96 25.70 11.54
CA THR A 46 1.22 25.48 12.96
C THR A 46 2.72 25.58 13.27
N LEU A 47 3.57 24.90 12.51
CA LEU A 47 5.02 24.95 12.70
C LEU A 47 5.58 26.36 12.46
N SER A 48 5.07 27.08 11.46
CA SER A 48 5.50 28.45 11.15
C SER A 48 5.06 29.49 12.20
N ALA A 49 4.10 29.15 13.06
CA ALA A 49 3.59 30.00 14.12
C ALA A 49 4.41 29.90 15.44
N VAL A 50 5.22 28.85 15.61
CA VAL A 50 5.95 28.57 16.86
C VAL A 50 6.93 29.70 17.22
N CYS A 51 7.85 30.04 16.31
CA CYS A 51 8.81 31.13 16.50
C CYS A 51 9.39 31.59 15.15
N PHE A 52 10.18 32.66 15.16
CA PHE A 52 10.80 33.22 13.96
C PHE A 52 11.69 32.20 13.22
N SER A 53 12.54 31.46 13.94
CA SER A 53 13.45 30.47 13.34
C SER A 53 12.67 29.33 12.65
N PHE A 54 11.61 28.81 13.27
CA PHE A 54 10.75 27.79 12.66
C PHE A 54 10.11 28.32 11.37
N ARG A 55 9.60 29.56 11.41
CA ARG A 55 8.99 30.19 10.24
C ARG A 55 9.93 30.30 9.06
N GLU A 56 11.15 30.80 9.28
CA GLU A 56 12.14 30.97 8.21
C GLU A 56 12.60 29.62 7.65
N ILE A 57 12.81 28.62 8.51
CA ILE A 57 13.17 27.27 8.09
C ILE A 57 12.03 26.62 7.29
N MET A 58 10.79 26.68 7.80
CA MET A 58 9.62 26.12 7.12
C MET A 58 9.37 26.81 5.76
N LYS A 59 9.56 28.12 5.68
CA LYS A 59 9.53 28.86 4.42
C LYS A 59 10.57 28.32 3.45
N GLY A 60 11.83 28.17 3.88
CA GLY A 60 12.90 27.61 3.06
C GLY A 60 12.65 26.18 2.57
N ILE A 61 12.08 25.32 3.42
CA ILE A 61 11.70 23.94 3.07
C ILE A 61 10.57 23.95 2.04
N SER A 62 9.46 24.63 2.35
CA SER A 62 8.24 24.59 1.53
C SER A 62 8.40 25.29 0.18
N SER A 63 9.11 26.42 0.11
CA SER A 63 9.40 27.07 -1.17
C SER A 63 10.18 26.17 -2.12
N LYS A 64 11.11 25.35 -1.61
CA LYS A 64 11.88 24.41 -2.44
C LYS A 64 11.05 23.16 -2.81
N ALA A 65 10.38 22.57 -1.83
CA ALA A 65 9.64 21.31 -2.03
C ALA A 65 8.45 21.47 -2.98
N PHE A 66 7.78 22.62 -2.90
CA PHE A 66 6.63 22.97 -3.73
C PHE A 66 6.99 23.95 -4.85
N GLN A 67 8.27 24.25 -5.07
CA GLN A 67 8.78 25.08 -6.18
C GLN A 67 8.10 26.46 -6.32
N PHE A 68 7.69 27.06 -5.20
CA PHE A 68 7.09 28.39 -5.21
C PHE A 68 8.14 29.45 -5.59
N ALA A 69 7.76 30.35 -6.50
CA ALA A 69 8.63 31.46 -6.88
C ALA A 69 8.93 32.35 -5.66
N ALA A 70 10.08 33.03 -5.65
CA ALA A 70 10.44 33.94 -4.55
C ALA A 70 9.39 35.05 -4.35
N THR A 71 8.66 35.42 -5.40
CA THR A 71 7.53 36.37 -5.39
C THR A 71 6.26 35.82 -4.73
N GLU A 72 6.09 34.50 -4.68
CA GLU A 72 4.95 33.80 -4.05
C GLU A 72 5.23 33.43 -2.58
N ALA A 73 6.47 33.61 -2.12
CA ALA A 73 6.95 33.23 -0.78
C ALA A 73 6.54 34.21 0.35
N SER A 74 5.46 34.99 0.17
CA SER A 74 4.97 36.04 1.07
C SER A 74 3.45 36.21 0.97
N PRO A 75 2.75 36.76 1.98
CA PRO A 75 2.34 36.12 3.24
C PRO A 75 1.45 34.86 3.05
N ASN A 76 1.14 34.46 1.82
CA ASN A 76 0.18 33.39 1.50
C ASN A 76 0.80 32.00 1.33
N LEU A 77 2.08 31.82 1.64
CA LEU A 77 2.79 30.54 1.44
C LEU A 77 2.12 29.37 2.16
N ALA A 78 1.69 29.56 3.41
CA ALA A 78 0.97 28.54 4.17
C ALA A 78 -0.35 28.14 3.49
N HIS A 79 -1.07 29.11 2.93
CA HIS A 79 -2.31 28.89 2.18
C HIS A 79 -2.06 28.12 0.87
N HIS A 80 -0.97 28.44 0.15
CA HIS A 80 -0.60 27.70 -1.06
C HIS A 80 -0.21 26.25 -0.74
N VAL A 81 0.58 26.01 0.32
CA VAL A 81 0.89 24.66 0.79
C VAL A 81 -0.39 23.92 1.16
N GLN A 82 -1.29 24.55 1.92
CA GLN A 82 -2.57 23.95 2.30
C GLN A 82 -3.41 23.56 1.09
N ARG A 83 -3.50 24.41 0.05
CA ARG A 83 -4.19 24.08 -1.21
C ARG A 83 -3.58 22.87 -1.91
N GLN A 84 -2.25 22.76 -1.96
CA GLN A 84 -1.58 21.58 -2.52
C GLN A 84 -1.89 20.32 -1.70
N LEU A 85 -1.89 20.41 -0.36
CA LEU A 85 -2.28 19.29 0.52
C LEU A 85 -3.75 18.90 0.35
N GLN A 86 -4.66 19.86 0.15
CA GLN A 86 -6.07 19.60 -0.14
C GLN A 86 -6.26 18.90 -1.49
N SER A 87 -5.50 19.30 -2.52
CA SER A 87 -5.51 18.64 -3.82
C SER A 87 -5.03 17.18 -3.71
N LEU A 88 -3.91 16.96 -3.03
CA LEU A 88 -3.40 15.61 -2.74
C LEU A 88 -4.40 14.78 -1.91
N ARG A 89 -5.10 15.41 -0.97
CA ARG A 89 -6.17 14.77 -0.18
C ARG A 89 -7.32 14.30 -1.06
N SER A 90 -7.80 15.13 -1.98
CA SER A 90 -8.87 14.74 -2.91
C SER A 90 -8.45 13.57 -3.81
N LEU A 91 -7.20 13.56 -4.28
CA LEU A 91 -6.66 12.45 -5.05
C LEU A 91 -6.57 11.16 -4.21
N GLY A 92 -6.08 11.25 -2.98
CA GLY A 92 -6.03 10.11 -2.06
C GLY A 92 -7.43 9.58 -1.70
N ALA A 93 -8.43 10.45 -1.58
CA ALA A 93 -9.81 10.04 -1.29
C ALA A 93 -10.42 9.17 -2.39
N ALA A 94 -10.19 9.51 -3.65
CA ALA A 94 -10.68 8.75 -4.79
C ALA A 94 -10.12 7.31 -4.85
N ILE A 95 -8.93 7.06 -4.27
CA ILE A 95 -8.36 5.70 -4.21
C ILE A 95 -8.96 4.89 -3.06
N ARG A 96 -9.16 5.54 -1.90
CA ARG A 96 -9.63 4.85 -0.69
C ARG A 96 -11.08 4.39 -0.80
N ASP A 97 -11.91 5.11 -1.54
CA ASP A 97 -13.30 4.77 -1.75
C ASP A 97 -13.65 4.78 -3.26
N PRO A 98 -13.76 3.60 -3.89
CA PRO A 98 -14.17 3.48 -5.29
C PRO A 98 -15.58 4.00 -5.58
N ALA A 99 -16.41 4.18 -4.54
CA ALA A 99 -17.76 4.73 -4.67
C ALA A 99 -17.76 6.27 -4.71
N VAL A 100 -16.65 6.95 -4.39
CA VAL A 100 -16.53 8.40 -4.50
C VAL A 100 -16.53 8.81 -5.98
N PRO A 101 -17.56 9.53 -6.47
CA PRO A 101 -17.62 9.97 -7.86
C PRO A 101 -16.55 11.04 -8.11
N GLY A 102 -15.75 10.86 -9.15
CA GLY A 102 -14.61 11.74 -9.46
C GLY A 102 -13.38 10.90 -9.74
N SER A 103 -13.44 10.15 -10.85
CA SER A 103 -12.36 9.29 -11.34
C SER A 103 -11.04 10.03 -11.25
N PHE A 104 -10.03 9.40 -10.63
CA PHE A 104 -8.65 9.79 -10.84
C PHE A 104 -8.41 9.94 -12.36
N SER A 105 -8.31 11.18 -12.85
CA SER A 105 -7.97 11.44 -14.25
C SER A 105 -6.47 11.65 -14.32
N ILE A 106 -5.80 10.91 -15.19
CA ILE A 106 -4.37 11.09 -15.49
C ILE A 106 -4.11 12.53 -15.96
N GLU A 107 -5.11 13.21 -16.54
CA GLU A 107 -5.03 14.62 -16.94
C GLU A 107 -4.92 15.59 -15.75
N SER A 108 -5.22 15.14 -14.52
CA SER A 108 -4.96 15.91 -13.30
C SER A 108 -3.47 15.95 -12.92
N LEU A 109 -2.62 15.14 -13.58
CA LEU A 109 -1.16 15.24 -13.50
C LEU A 109 -0.67 16.42 -14.33
N ASP A 110 -0.99 17.63 -13.89
CA ASP A 110 -0.48 18.83 -14.53
C ASP A 110 1.05 18.85 -14.46
N SER A 111 1.70 18.91 -15.63
CA SER A 111 3.16 19.06 -15.76
C SER A 111 3.70 20.34 -15.09
N SER A 112 2.83 21.32 -14.82
CA SER A 112 3.15 22.54 -14.08
C SER A 112 3.18 22.35 -12.56
N ALA A 113 2.65 21.23 -12.06
CA ALA A 113 2.62 20.95 -10.63
C ALA A 113 4.03 20.75 -10.05
N PRO A 114 4.26 21.04 -8.76
CA PRO A 114 5.55 20.80 -8.14
C PRO A 114 5.95 19.33 -8.17
N GLN A 115 7.25 19.04 -8.29
CA GLN A 115 7.76 17.66 -8.36
C GLN A 115 7.31 16.76 -7.20
N LEU A 116 7.16 17.32 -5.99
CA LEU A 116 6.61 16.58 -4.84
C LEU A 116 5.19 16.12 -5.09
N VAL A 117 4.34 17.00 -5.63
CA VAL A 117 2.94 16.72 -5.96
C VAL A 117 2.90 15.70 -7.09
N GLN A 118 3.67 15.91 -8.16
CA GLN A 118 3.77 14.94 -9.27
C GLN A 118 4.20 13.54 -8.80
N GLY A 119 5.18 13.48 -7.88
CA GLY A 119 5.65 12.23 -7.32
C GLY A 119 4.55 11.48 -6.55
N TYR A 120 3.81 12.19 -5.68
CA TYR A 120 2.68 11.60 -4.97
C TYR A 120 1.52 11.25 -5.88
N SER A 121 1.23 12.04 -6.91
CA SER A 121 0.17 11.72 -7.87
C SER A 121 0.53 10.50 -8.72
N LEU A 122 1.81 10.32 -9.07
CA LEU A 122 2.30 9.09 -9.72
C LEU A 122 2.16 7.88 -8.79
N TYR A 123 2.55 8.05 -7.53
CA TYR A 123 2.37 7.03 -6.50
C TYR A 123 0.90 6.61 -6.36
N ILE A 124 -0.01 7.58 -6.28
CA ILE A 124 -1.46 7.37 -6.26
C ILE A 124 -1.94 6.61 -7.52
N ALA A 125 -1.43 6.97 -8.71
CA ALA A 125 -1.76 6.29 -9.94
C ALA A 125 -1.35 4.81 -9.93
N ILE A 126 -0.17 4.49 -9.39
CA ILE A 126 0.31 3.10 -9.25
C ILE A 126 -0.67 2.29 -8.41
N VAL A 127 -1.01 2.81 -7.23
CA VAL A 127 -1.92 2.14 -6.30
C VAL A 127 -3.30 1.93 -6.94
N TYR A 128 -3.82 2.97 -7.62
CA TYR A 128 -5.09 2.89 -8.31
C TYR A 128 -5.08 1.82 -9.41
N LEU A 129 -4.04 1.79 -10.25
CA LEU A 129 -3.90 0.80 -11.32
C LEU A 129 -3.79 -0.62 -10.76
N ARG A 130 -3.00 -0.83 -9.71
CA ARG A 130 -2.95 -2.12 -9.00
C ARG A 130 -4.33 -2.51 -8.48
N THR A 131 -5.08 -1.52 -7.97
CA THR A 131 -6.40 -1.75 -7.41
C THR A 131 -7.44 -2.19 -8.44
N GLN A 132 -7.40 -1.58 -9.62
CA GLN A 132 -8.25 -2.00 -10.74
C GLN A 132 -7.82 -3.35 -11.30
N ALA A 133 -6.50 -3.57 -11.41
CA ALA A 133 -5.95 -4.82 -11.91
C ALA A 133 -6.32 -6.02 -11.02
N SER A 134 -6.41 -5.85 -9.69
CA SER A 134 -6.77 -6.96 -8.79
C SER A 134 -8.21 -7.44 -8.96
N ARG A 135 -9.07 -6.62 -9.55
CA ARG A 135 -10.47 -6.95 -9.87
C ARG A 135 -10.63 -7.51 -11.28
N SER A 136 -9.52 -7.69 -11.99
CA SER A 136 -9.47 -8.16 -13.38
C SER A 136 -9.05 -9.63 -13.45
N THR A 137 -8.64 -10.13 -14.63
CA THR A 137 -8.12 -11.49 -14.78
C THR A 137 -6.65 -11.59 -14.34
N PRO A 138 -6.14 -12.80 -14.03
CA PRO A 138 -4.72 -13.01 -13.71
C PRO A 138 -3.75 -12.45 -14.76
N GLU A 139 -4.07 -12.56 -16.05
CA GLU A 139 -3.22 -12.09 -17.15
C GLU A 139 -3.15 -10.56 -17.19
N ILE A 140 -4.29 -9.90 -17.01
CA ILE A 140 -4.37 -8.43 -16.92
C ILE A 140 -3.57 -7.97 -15.71
N TYR A 141 -3.74 -8.63 -14.55
CA TYR A 141 -3.01 -8.30 -13.34
C TYR A 141 -1.48 -8.40 -13.53
N GLN A 142 -1.00 -9.49 -14.13
CA GLN A 142 0.42 -9.67 -14.40
C GLN A 142 0.97 -8.64 -15.41
N SER A 143 0.24 -8.36 -16.48
CA SER A 143 0.63 -7.38 -17.51
C SER A 143 0.67 -5.94 -16.98
N THR A 144 -0.37 -5.53 -16.25
CA THR A 144 -0.42 -4.21 -15.60
C THR A 144 0.70 -4.05 -14.58
N SER A 145 0.94 -5.06 -13.74
CA SER A 145 2.03 -5.04 -12.77
C SER A 145 3.38 -4.89 -13.47
N ALA A 146 3.65 -5.67 -14.53
CA ALA A 146 4.90 -5.54 -15.30
C ALA A 146 5.12 -4.12 -15.86
N THR A 147 4.05 -3.46 -16.34
CA THR A 147 4.10 -2.08 -16.84
C THR A 147 4.42 -1.08 -15.73
N ILE A 148 3.77 -1.22 -14.56
CA ILE A 148 4.04 -0.43 -13.35
C ILE A 148 5.52 -0.56 -12.96
N PHE A 149 6.05 -1.78 -12.94
CA PHE A 149 7.44 -2.05 -12.56
C PHE A 149 8.48 -1.52 -13.54
N GLY A 150 8.26 -1.71 -14.84
CA GLY A 150 9.25 -1.34 -15.85
C GLY A 150 9.44 0.18 -15.94
N ALA A 151 8.34 0.90 -16.18
CA ALA A 151 8.39 2.33 -16.51
C ALA A 151 8.15 3.22 -15.30
N VAL A 152 7.15 2.88 -14.46
CA VAL A 152 6.59 3.84 -13.49
C VAL A 152 7.43 3.91 -12.22
N ILE A 153 7.92 2.78 -11.72
CA ILE A 153 8.84 2.79 -10.58
C ILE A 153 10.15 3.48 -10.95
N THR A 154 10.72 3.21 -12.13
CA THR A 154 11.92 3.90 -12.63
C THR A 154 11.72 5.41 -12.70
N LEU A 155 10.59 5.87 -13.23
CA LEU A 155 10.23 7.29 -13.27
C LEU A 155 10.09 7.88 -11.86
N SER A 156 9.45 7.15 -10.94
CA SER A 156 9.30 7.57 -9.54
C SER A 156 10.67 7.78 -8.88
N LYS A 157 11.65 6.89 -9.15
CA LYS A 157 13.03 7.05 -8.65
C LYS A 157 13.68 8.34 -9.12
N VAL A 158 13.50 8.67 -10.39
CA VAL A 158 14.00 9.93 -10.95
C VAL A 158 13.31 11.11 -10.29
N LEU A 159 11.99 11.07 -10.10
CA LEU A 159 11.21 12.16 -9.51
C LEU A 159 11.62 12.43 -8.06
N TYR A 160 11.60 11.43 -7.17
CA TYR A 160 11.94 11.68 -5.76
C TYR A 160 13.42 12.03 -5.55
N SER A 161 14.32 11.66 -6.47
CA SER A 161 15.73 12.09 -6.43
C SER A 161 15.93 13.60 -6.73
N ARG A 162 14.95 14.23 -7.39
CA ARG A 162 14.97 15.64 -7.77
C ARG A 162 14.28 16.56 -6.76
N ILE A 163 13.47 15.99 -5.86
CA ILE A 163 12.79 16.74 -4.80
C ILE A 163 13.82 17.31 -3.83
N VAL A 164 13.72 18.62 -3.58
CA VAL A 164 14.56 19.35 -2.64
C VAL A 164 13.67 20.01 -1.58
N PRO A 165 13.97 19.86 -0.28
CA PRO A 165 15.06 19.07 0.28
C PRO A 165 14.76 17.56 0.29
N ARG A 166 15.82 16.74 0.30
CA ARG A 166 15.71 15.27 0.16
C ARG A 166 14.90 14.65 1.29
N GLU A 167 14.96 15.25 2.47
CA GLU A 167 14.21 14.84 3.66
C GLU A 167 12.70 14.83 3.43
N VAL A 168 12.17 15.71 2.57
CA VAL A 168 10.73 15.75 2.24
C VAL A 168 10.31 14.60 1.31
N ALA A 169 11.26 14.02 0.58
CA ALA A 169 11.02 12.92 -0.36
C ALA A 169 11.10 11.53 0.28
N VAL A 170 11.56 11.43 1.54
CA VAL A 170 11.82 10.14 2.20
C VAL A 170 10.56 9.28 2.30
N MET A 171 9.44 9.87 2.73
CA MET A 171 8.17 9.14 2.85
C MET A 171 7.66 8.64 1.50
N LEU A 172 7.71 9.49 0.46
CA LEU A 172 7.32 9.12 -0.90
C LEU A 172 8.20 7.97 -1.44
N LYS A 173 9.51 8.03 -1.17
CA LYS A 173 10.45 6.99 -1.56
C LYS A 173 10.07 5.66 -0.89
N HIS A 174 9.93 5.62 0.44
CA HIS A 174 9.56 4.40 1.16
C HIS A 174 8.23 3.85 0.66
N ALA A 175 7.20 4.71 0.55
CA ALA A 175 5.89 4.31 0.04
C ALA A 175 5.95 3.68 -1.36
N THR A 176 6.77 4.24 -2.26
CA THR A 176 6.96 3.69 -3.60
C THR A 176 7.71 2.36 -3.58
N GLU A 177 8.71 2.21 -2.70
CA GLU A 177 9.46 0.97 -2.52
C GLU A 177 8.58 -0.14 -1.92
N ASP A 178 7.76 0.17 -0.92
CA ASP A 178 6.82 -0.79 -0.34
C ASP A 178 5.73 -1.19 -1.35
N GLU A 179 5.20 -0.26 -2.15
CA GLU A 179 4.24 -0.58 -3.22
C GLU A 179 4.87 -1.45 -4.32
N ALA A 180 6.16 -1.27 -4.59
CA ALA A 180 6.92 -2.15 -5.48
C ALA A 180 7.08 -3.55 -4.87
N GLU A 181 7.37 -3.67 -3.59
CA GLU A 181 7.47 -4.96 -2.90
C GLU A 181 6.11 -5.69 -2.90
N LEU A 182 5.02 -4.98 -2.54
CA LEU A 182 3.64 -5.48 -2.56
C LEU A 182 3.21 -5.98 -3.94
N SER A 183 3.49 -5.21 -4.98
CA SER A 183 3.15 -5.59 -6.35
C SER A 183 3.93 -6.82 -6.80
N HIS A 184 5.15 -7.03 -6.31
CA HIS A 184 6.00 -8.17 -6.69
C HIS A 184 5.46 -9.46 -6.05
N ILE A 185 5.15 -9.38 -4.76
CA ILE A 185 4.50 -10.43 -3.99
C ILE A 185 3.17 -10.82 -4.66
N GLY A 186 2.35 -9.84 -5.04
CA GLY A 186 1.07 -10.09 -5.69
C GLY A 186 1.22 -10.85 -7.02
N VAL A 187 2.14 -10.43 -7.89
CA VAL A 187 2.44 -11.14 -9.15
C VAL A 187 2.91 -12.56 -8.90
N LEU A 188 3.79 -12.73 -7.91
CA LEU A 188 4.30 -14.03 -7.50
C LEU A 188 3.15 -14.94 -7.06
N VAL A 189 2.27 -14.49 -6.17
CA VAL A 189 1.16 -15.31 -5.67
C VAL A 189 0.16 -15.67 -6.77
N VAL A 190 -0.27 -14.70 -7.58
CA VAL A 190 -1.20 -14.97 -8.71
C VAL A 190 -0.61 -16.01 -9.67
N LYS A 191 0.66 -15.85 -10.04
CA LYS A 191 1.36 -16.79 -10.93
C LYS A 191 1.43 -18.20 -10.33
N HIS A 192 1.82 -18.32 -9.07
CA HIS A 192 2.02 -19.62 -8.43
C HIS A 192 0.70 -20.30 -8.06
N CYS A 193 -0.38 -19.55 -7.82
CA CYS A 193 -1.73 -20.11 -7.71
C CYS A 193 -2.18 -20.72 -9.05
N GLY A 194 -1.99 -20.03 -10.17
CA GLY A 194 -2.30 -20.59 -11.50
C GLY A 194 -1.55 -21.90 -11.79
N LEU A 195 -0.26 -21.97 -11.43
CA LEU A 195 0.54 -23.20 -11.55
C LEU A 195 0.08 -24.30 -10.59
N LEU A 196 -0.20 -23.94 -9.32
CA LEU A 196 -0.71 -24.86 -8.31
C LEU A 196 -2.02 -25.52 -8.75
N SER A 197 -2.93 -24.72 -9.31
CA SER A 197 -4.19 -25.19 -9.88
C SER A 197 -3.96 -26.30 -10.91
N GLY A 198 -3.08 -26.07 -11.88
CA GLY A 198 -2.79 -27.05 -12.93
C GLY A 198 -2.11 -28.33 -12.42
N PHE A 199 -1.20 -28.24 -11.45
CA PHE A 199 -0.57 -29.44 -10.87
C PHE A 199 -1.53 -30.22 -9.99
N ALA A 200 -2.40 -29.56 -9.23
CA ALA A 200 -3.43 -30.21 -8.43
C ALA A 200 -4.43 -30.97 -9.33
N ASP A 201 -4.85 -30.37 -10.45
CA ASP A 201 -5.72 -31.03 -11.42
C ASP A 201 -5.07 -32.26 -12.03
N ALA A 202 -3.78 -32.15 -12.42
CA ALA A 202 -3.03 -33.28 -12.96
C ALA A 202 -2.82 -34.43 -11.96
N LEU A 203 -2.77 -34.12 -10.65
CA LEU A 203 -2.69 -35.13 -9.58
C LEU A 203 -4.04 -35.79 -9.30
N ALA A 204 -5.14 -35.04 -9.43
CA ALA A 204 -6.49 -35.53 -9.16
C ALA A 204 -7.01 -36.50 -10.24
N VAL A 205 -6.42 -36.50 -11.43
CA VAL A 205 -6.75 -37.47 -12.49
C VAL A 205 -6.28 -38.86 -12.07
N GLU A 206 -7.19 -39.84 -12.09
CA GLU A 206 -6.86 -41.24 -11.88
C GLU A 206 -5.98 -41.75 -13.04
N HIS A 207 -4.85 -42.37 -12.72
CA HIS A 207 -3.95 -42.97 -13.70
C HIS A 207 -3.80 -44.46 -13.42
N ASP A 208 -3.65 -45.25 -14.48
CA ASP A 208 -3.35 -46.68 -14.39
C ASP A 208 -2.03 -46.87 -13.61
N PRO A 209 -2.06 -47.57 -12.46
CA PRO A 209 -0.86 -47.81 -11.66
C PRO A 209 0.20 -48.66 -12.37
N GLN A 210 -0.12 -49.31 -13.49
CA GLN A 210 0.84 -50.09 -14.28
C GLN A 210 1.62 -49.25 -15.31
N ASP A 211 1.24 -47.99 -15.54
CA ASP A 211 1.96 -47.08 -16.43
C ASP A 211 3.10 -46.37 -15.67
N GLU A 212 4.34 -46.83 -15.89
CA GLU A 212 5.55 -46.24 -15.30
C GLU A 212 5.71 -44.74 -15.64
N VAL A 213 5.30 -44.33 -16.84
CA VAL A 213 5.37 -42.92 -17.27
C VAL A 213 4.34 -42.08 -16.52
N ALA A 214 3.15 -42.63 -16.30
CA ALA A 214 2.14 -42.01 -15.46
C ALA A 214 2.60 -41.86 -14.01
N SER A 215 3.24 -42.90 -13.45
CA SER A 215 3.79 -42.85 -12.09
C SER A 215 4.83 -41.75 -11.94
N LEU A 216 5.79 -41.66 -12.87
CA LEU A 216 6.82 -40.61 -12.84
C LEU A 216 6.21 -39.20 -12.96
N ARG A 217 5.20 -39.01 -13.83
CA ARG A 217 4.49 -37.73 -13.97
C ARG A 217 3.77 -37.34 -12.67
N ARG A 218 3.15 -38.31 -11.99
CA ARG A 218 2.51 -38.08 -10.69
C ARG A 218 3.52 -37.62 -9.65
N ASP A 219 4.68 -38.26 -9.55
CA ASP A 219 5.74 -37.86 -8.62
C ASP A 219 6.27 -36.44 -8.89
N ILE A 220 6.48 -36.12 -10.18
CA ILE A 220 6.89 -34.77 -10.59
C ILE A 220 5.83 -33.73 -10.20
N ASN A 221 4.55 -34.00 -10.46
CA ASN A 221 3.47 -33.07 -10.12
C ASN A 221 3.30 -32.91 -8.61
N LYS A 222 3.54 -33.97 -7.82
CA LYS A 222 3.56 -33.91 -6.36
C LYS A 222 4.64 -32.94 -5.87
N ILE A 223 5.89 -33.12 -6.33
CA ILE A 223 7.01 -32.24 -5.96
C ILE A 223 6.71 -30.79 -6.34
N LYS A 224 6.21 -30.55 -7.56
CA LYS A 224 5.87 -29.20 -8.03
C LYS A 224 4.75 -28.57 -7.21
N THR A 225 3.71 -29.34 -6.87
CA THR A 225 2.62 -28.86 -6.02
C THR A 225 3.13 -28.40 -4.66
N GLU A 226 3.94 -29.22 -3.99
CA GLU A 226 4.52 -28.87 -2.68
C GLU A 226 5.44 -27.65 -2.77
N GLN A 227 6.22 -27.55 -3.86
CA GLN A 227 7.04 -26.37 -4.13
C GLN A 227 6.20 -25.11 -4.30
N MET A 228 5.10 -25.16 -5.06
CA MET A 228 4.21 -24.01 -5.24
C MET A 228 3.59 -23.58 -3.90
N ILE A 229 3.13 -24.52 -3.07
CA ILE A 229 2.60 -24.24 -1.73
C ILE A 229 3.66 -23.53 -0.87
N SER A 230 4.91 -24.02 -0.89
CA SER A 230 6.00 -23.42 -0.11
C SER A 230 6.37 -22.01 -0.57
N ILE A 231 6.27 -21.72 -1.86
CA ILE A 231 6.53 -20.38 -2.42
C ILE A 231 5.41 -19.42 -2.00
N ILE A 232 4.15 -19.85 -2.10
CA ILE A 232 2.99 -19.05 -1.69
C ILE A 232 3.05 -18.74 -0.18
N ASP A 233 3.40 -19.72 0.65
CA ASP A 233 3.54 -19.52 2.10
C ASP A 233 4.69 -18.56 2.45
N SER A 234 5.83 -18.64 1.75
CA SER A 234 6.91 -17.67 1.91
C SER A 234 6.49 -16.25 1.54
N ALA A 235 5.73 -16.11 0.45
CA ALA A 235 5.22 -14.83 -0.02
C ALA A 235 4.20 -14.22 0.97
N ASP A 236 3.39 -15.04 1.64
CA ASP A 236 2.51 -14.60 2.72
C ASP A 236 3.30 -14.02 3.91
N VAL A 237 4.39 -14.69 4.31
CA VAL A 237 5.25 -14.20 5.40
C VAL A 237 5.87 -12.84 5.03
N GLU A 238 6.34 -12.69 3.80
CA GLU A 238 6.88 -11.42 3.29
C GLU A 238 5.80 -10.33 3.27
N PHE A 239 4.61 -10.65 2.76
CA PHE A 239 3.44 -9.77 2.76
C PHE A 239 3.12 -9.28 4.19
N LEU A 240 2.98 -10.19 5.14
CA LEU A 240 2.68 -9.84 6.53
C LEU A 240 3.80 -9.01 7.19
N SER A 241 5.04 -9.19 6.76
CA SER A 241 6.17 -8.39 7.26
C SER A 241 6.06 -6.92 6.84
N LEU A 242 5.59 -6.65 5.62
CA LEU A 242 5.34 -5.30 5.12
C LEU A 242 4.26 -4.60 5.94
N PHE A 243 3.16 -5.29 6.23
CA PHE A 243 2.05 -4.74 7.02
C PHE A 243 2.43 -4.42 8.47
N ARG A 244 3.48 -5.05 9.01
CA ARG A 244 3.95 -4.82 10.39
C ARG A 244 4.95 -3.67 10.50
N ARG A 245 5.46 -3.13 9.38
CA ARG A 245 6.31 -1.93 9.42
C ARG A 245 5.41 -0.76 9.88
N ASN A 246 5.70 -0.18 11.05
CA ASN A 246 4.89 0.82 11.79
C ASN A 246 4.67 2.18 11.07
N GLU A 247 4.79 2.24 9.75
CA GLU A 247 4.47 3.43 8.98
C GLU A 247 3.12 3.22 8.30
N PRO A 248 2.23 4.23 8.27
CA PRO A 248 0.96 4.11 7.58
C PRO A 248 1.24 4.01 6.09
N LEU A 249 1.35 2.78 5.61
CA LEU A 249 1.40 2.47 4.20
C LEU A 249 0.13 3.03 3.54
N PRO A 250 0.23 3.72 2.41
CA PRO A 250 -0.94 3.92 1.58
C PRO A 250 -1.38 2.53 1.11
N CYS A 251 -2.62 2.17 1.42
CA CYS A 251 -3.36 1.18 0.62
C CYS A 251 -2.92 -0.28 0.75
N CYS A 252 -2.10 -0.65 1.74
CA CYS A 252 -2.01 -2.04 2.18
C CYS A 252 -3.40 -2.52 2.71
N THR A 253 -4.24 -1.62 3.20
CA THR A 253 -5.66 -1.93 3.50
C THR A 253 -6.55 -2.10 2.27
N ALA A 254 -6.14 -1.67 1.07
CA ALA A 254 -7.06 -1.64 -0.07
C ALA A 254 -7.29 -3.04 -0.66
N ILE A 255 -6.27 -3.90 -0.68
CA ILE A 255 -6.36 -5.24 -1.27
C ILE A 255 -5.56 -6.23 -0.46
N TRP A 256 -6.27 -7.13 0.22
CA TRP A 256 -5.66 -8.28 0.85
C TRP A 256 -5.16 -9.27 -0.21
N ILE A 257 -4.10 -10.02 0.09
CA ILE A 257 -3.53 -10.99 -0.87
C ILE A 257 -4.56 -12.03 -1.35
N SER A 258 -5.56 -12.33 -0.52
CA SER A 258 -6.68 -13.22 -0.84
C SER A 258 -7.66 -12.66 -1.87
N GLN A 259 -7.70 -11.34 -2.03
CA GLN A 259 -8.58 -10.63 -2.96
C GLN A 259 -7.96 -10.47 -4.35
N LEU A 260 -6.75 -11.00 -4.56
CA LEU A 260 -6.12 -11.04 -5.87
C LEU A 260 -6.82 -12.06 -6.79
N PRO A 261 -6.73 -11.89 -8.13
CA PRO A 261 -7.43 -12.73 -9.09
C PRO A 261 -7.13 -14.21 -8.88
N ASP A 262 -8.18 -15.00 -8.71
CA ASP A 262 -8.18 -16.46 -8.56
C ASP A 262 -7.36 -17.02 -7.39
N VAL A 263 -6.84 -16.19 -6.48
CA VAL A 263 -5.93 -16.66 -5.42
C VAL A 263 -6.68 -17.49 -4.37
N TYR A 264 -7.67 -16.90 -3.69
CA TYR A 264 -8.38 -17.61 -2.62
C TYR A 264 -9.17 -18.82 -3.14
N SER A 265 -9.90 -18.64 -4.25
CA SER A 265 -10.68 -19.71 -4.88
C SER A 265 -9.80 -20.89 -5.29
N THR A 266 -8.59 -20.64 -5.80
CA THR A 266 -7.64 -21.71 -6.11
C THR A 266 -7.20 -22.46 -4.86
N LEU A 267 -6.82 -21.74 -3.80
CA LEU A 267 -6.35 -22.39 -2.58
C LEU A 267 -7.43 -23.22 -1.89
N GLU A 268 -8.65 -22.70 -1.81
CA GLU A 268 -9.80 -23.42 -1.26
C GLU A 268 -10.09 -24.69 -2.06
N ARG A 269 -10.10 -24.60 -3.39
CA ARG A 269 -10.32 -25.74 -4.29
C ARG A 269 -9.23 -26.80 -4.14
N VAL A 270 -7.97 -26.39 -4.17
CA VAL A 270 -6.81 -27.28 -4.06
C VAL A 270 -6.77 -27.94 -2.69
N TYR A 271 -7.10 -27.20 -1.62
CA TYR A 271 -7.25 -27.76 -0.28
C TYR A 271 -8.36 -28.81 -0.22
N GLY A 272 -9.50 -28.56 -0.89
CA GLY A 272 -10.60 -29.51 -1.03
C GLY A 272 -10.23 -30.81 -1.76
N ILE A 273 -9.32 -30.75 -2.75
CA ILE A 273 -8.79 -31.95 -3.42
C ILE A 273 -7.96 -32.78 -2.44
N PHE A 274 -7.00 -32.17 -1.76
CA PHE A 274 -6.06 -32.89 -0.91
C PHE A 274 -6.64 -33.32 0.44
N THR A 275 -7.73 -32.70 0.91
CA THR A 275 -8.49 -33.25 2.04
C THR A 275 -9.24 -34.53 1.69
N LYS A 276 -9.72 -34.65 0.45
CA LYS A 276 -10.37 -35.88 -0.04
C LYS A 276 -9.35 -36.97 -0.41
N GLN A 277 -8.17 -36.56 -0.88
CA GLN A 277 -7.11 -37.46 -1.33
C GLN A 277 -5.76 -37.10 -0.67
N PRO A 278 -5.62 -37.35 0.64
CA PRO A 278 -4.44 -36.92 1.41
C PRO A 278 -3.15 -37.64 1.03
N SER A 279 -3.21 -38.76 0.31
CA SER A 279 -2.04 -39.49 -0.16
C SER A 279 -1.28 -38.80 -1.30
N LEU A 280 -1.88 -37.80 -1.97
CA LEU A 280 -1.31 -37.14 -3.14
C LEU A 280 -0.16 -36.19 -2.81
N ILE A 281 -0.12 -35.64 -1.59
CA ILE A 281 0.92 -34.72 -1.12
C ILE A 281 1.29 -35.06 0.34
N SER A 282 2.39 -34.50 0.84
CA SER A 282 2.79 -34.68 2.24
C SER A 282 1.82 -34.00 3.22
N GLU A 283 1.73 -34.54 4.44
CA GLU A 283 0.95 -33.96 5.54
C GLU A 283 1.39 -32.53 5.88
N GLY A 284 2.69 -32.25 5.78
CA GLY A 284 3.24 -30.89 5.95
C GLY A 284 2.70 -29.90 4.92
N ALA A 285 2.58 -30.30 3.66
CA ALA A 285 2.01 -29.46 2.61
C ALA A 285 0.50 -29.22 2.82
N ILE A 286 -0.26 -30.24 3.24
CA ILE A 286 -1.69 -30.10 3.60
C ILE A 286 -1.85 -29.11 4.76
N THR A 287 -0.98 -29.20 5.78
CA THR A 287 -1.03 -28.32 6.95
C THR A 287 -0.74 -26.87 6.59
N ARG A 288 0.26 -26.61 5.74
CA ARG A 288 0.54 -25.26 5.23
C ARG A 288 -0.62 -24.71 4.40
N LEU A 289 -1.18 -25.53 3.53
CA LEU A 289 -2.31 -25.14 2.70
C LEU A 289 -3.55 -24.80 3.54
N ARG A 290 -3.85 -25.60 4.57
CA ARG A 290 -4.90 -25.30 5.56
C ARG A 290 -4.67 -23.94 6.21
N SER A 291 -3.46 -23.70 6.73
CA SER A 291 -3.09 -22.44 7.38
C SER A 291 -3.25 -21.24 6.44
N LEU A 292 -2.91 -21.38 5.16
CA LEU A 292 -3.15 -20.34 4.16
C LEU A 292 -4.64 -20.09 3.94
N VAL A 293 -5.45 -21.14 3.74
CA VAL A 293 -6.90 -21.00 3.55
C VAL A 293 -7.57 -20.37 4.77
N GLU A 294 -7.23 -20.80 5.99
CA GLU A 294 -7.78 -20.25 7.23
C GLU A 294 -7.42 -18.77 7.42
N ARG A 295 -6.17 -18.38 7.13
CA ARG A 295 -5.71 -16.98 7.25
C ARG A 295 -6.30 -16.07 6.18
N TRP A 296 -6.58 -16.60 5.00
CA TRP A 296 -7.02 -15.82 3.85
C TRP A 296 -8.53 -15.86 3.62
N ALA A 297 -9.24 -16.65 4.43
CA ALA A 297 -10.69 -16.68 4.47
C ALA A 297 -11.23 -15.24 4.62
N PRO A 298 -12.26 -14.86 3.85
CA PRO A 298 -12.90 -13.57 4.02
C PRO A 298 -13.40 -13.45 5.46
N THR A 299 -12.91 -12.47 6.20
CA THR A 299 -13.51 -12.14 7.49
C THR A 299 -14.96 -11.76 7.21
N PRO A 300 -15.97 -12.39 7.84
CA PRO A 300 -17.34 -11.94 7.68
C PRO A 300 -17.41 -10.46 8.07
N PRO A 301 -18.20 -9.63 7.36
CA PRO A 301 -18.39 -8.25 7.79
C PRO A 301 -18.83 -8.27 9.25
N PRO A 302 -18.31 -7.36 10.09
CA PRO A 302 -18.80 -7.24 11.47
C PRO A 302 -20.31 -7.12 11.38
N ALA A 303 -21.03 -8.04 12.05
CA ALA A 303 -22.49 -7.95 12.14
C ALA A 303 -22.81 -6.53 12.60
N GLU A 304 -23.57 -5.79 11.79
CA GLU A 304 -24.06 -4.48 12.17
C GLU A 304 -24.62 -4.62 13.58
N ALA A 305 -24.06 -3.87 14.53
CA ALA A 305 -24.59 -3.84 15.87
C ALA A 305 -26.09 -3.55 15.74
N PRO A 306 -26.99 -4.32 16.37
CA PRO A 306 -28.40 -4.03 16.31
C PRO A 306 -28.59 -2.57 16.72
N ASN A 307 -29.19 -1.77 15.84
CA ASN A 307 -29.56 -0.39 16.13
C ASN A 307 -30.37 -0.42 17.43
N THR A 308 -29.74 -0.07 18.54
CA THR A 308 -30.41 0.26 19.79
C THR A 308 -30.90 1.70 19.66
N ASP A 309 -31.78 1.93 18.68
CA ASP A 309 -32.64 3.10 18.60
C ASP A 309 -34.07 2.56 18.65
N ASP A 310 -34.44 2.04 19.82
CA ASP A 310 -35.84 1.92 20.20
C ASP A 310 -35.97 2.39 21.65
N ASP A 311 -36.77 3.46 21.77
CA ASP A 311 -37.65 3.77 22.89
C ASP A 311 -37.06 4.40 24.16
N ASP A 312 -36.88 5.71 24.13
CA ASP A 312 -37.14 6.57 25.29
C ASP A 312 -37.89 7.83 24.83
N SER A 313 -39.07 7.61 24.25
CA SER A 313 -40.10 8.64 24.05
C SER A 313 -41.34 8.28 24.86
N GLN A 314 -41.23 8.31 26.18
CA GLN A 314 -42.36 8.60 27.06
C GLN A 314 -41.88 8.77 28.50
N LEU A 315 -41.94 10.01 29.00
CA LEU A 315 -42.51 10.36 30.31
C LEU A 315 -42.37 11.87 30.52
N ALA A 316 -43.41 12.61 30.13
CA ALA A 316 -43.82 13.82 30.84
C ALA A 316 -44.84 13.41 31.91
N PRO A 317 -44.87 14.12 33.03
CA PRO A 317 -45.95 15.11 33.18
C PRO A 317 -45.45 16.56 33.19
#